data_AF-A0AAV7I4U0-F1
#
_entry.id   AF-A0AAV7I4U0-F1
#
_cell.length_a   1.000
_cell.length_b   1.000
_cell.length_c   1.000
_cell.angle_alpha   90.00
_cell.angle_beta   90.00
_cell.angle_gamma   90.00
#
_symmetry.space_group_name_H-M   'P 1'
#
loop_
_entity.id
_entity.type
_entity.pdbx_description
1 polymer ?
#
loop_
_entity_poly.entity_id
_entity_poly.type
_entity_poly.pdbx_seq_one_letter_code
_entity_poly.pdbx_strand_id
1 'polypeptide(L)'
;MEGSLSKWTNVVNGWQYRWFVLDDNAGLLSYYTSKEKMMRGARRGCVRLRGAVIGIDDEDDSTFTITTSSSKDDPKTFHFQTRNSDERERWVRALEDTILRHSHTVVASNILSFMR
;
A
#
# COMPACT_ATOMS: atom_id res chain seq x y z
N MET A 1 2.69 5.30 -9.56
CA MET A 1 4.01 4.67 -9.33
C MET A 1 3.91 3.17 -9.63
N GLU A 2 4.92 2.54 -10.20
CA GLU A 2 4.96 1.08 -10.35
C GLU A 2 6.38 0.52 -10.20
N GLY A 3 6.50 -0.75 -9.79
CA GLY A 3 7.81 -1.40 -9.62
C GLY A 3 7.74 -2.72 -8.87
N SER A 4 8.89 -3.38 -8.73
CA SER A 4 9.01 -4.64 -7.98
C SER A 4 9.20 -4.37 -6.48
N LEU A 5 8.46 -5.10 -5.65
CA LEU A 5 8.71 -5.21 -4.21
C LEU A 5 8.71 -6.69 -3.81
N SER A 6 9.48 -7.02 -2.78
CA SER A 6 9.32 -8.28 -2.05
C SER A 6 8.19 -8.11 -1.05
N LYS A 7 7.20 -9.00 -1.09
CA LYS A 7 6.07 -9.00 -0.16
C LYS A 7 6.11 -10.26 0.68
N TRP A 8 6.01 -10.13 2.01
CA TRP A 8 5.82 -11.29 2.88
C TRP A 8 4.44 -11.91 2.63
N THR A 9 4.40 -13.23 2.46
CA THR A 9 3.17 -13.97 2.15
C THR A 9 2.69 -14.80 3.32
N ASN A 10 3.49 -15.75 3.79
CA ASN A 10 3.26 -16.56 4.99
C ASN A 10 4.56 -17.28 5.38
N VAL A 11 4.56 -17.99 6.52
CA VAL A 11 5.74 -18.72 7.03
C VAL A 11 6.26 -19.76 6.03
N VAL A 12 5.38 -20.35 5.21
CA VAL A 12 5.76 -21.40 4.25
C VAL A 12 6.42 -20.82 3.00
N ASN A 13 5.87 -19.75 2.42
CA ASN A 13 6.33 -19.18 1.15
C ASN A 13 7.28 -17.98 1.35
N GLY A 14 7.33 -17.41 2.55
CA GLY A 14 8.16 -16.28 2.92
C GLY A 14 7.97 -15.03 2.07
N TRP A 15 9.09 -14.37 1.78
CA TRP A 15 9.18 -13.20 0.90
C TRP A 15 9.03 -13.61 -0.56
N GLN A 16 8.20 -12.87 -1.29
CA GLN A 16 7.92 -13.14 -2.69
C GLN A 16 7.97 -11.87 -3.51
N TYR A 17 8.73 -11.89 -4.60
CA TYR A 17 8.74 -10.80 -5.57
C TYR A 17 7.36 -10.66 -6.24
N ARG A 18 6.85 -9.43 -6.26
CA ARG A 18 5.60 -9.07 -6.92
C ARG A 18 5.77 -7.74 -7.63
N TRP A 19 5.03 -7.57 -8.73
CA TRP A 19 4.93 -6.28 -9.41
C TRP A 19 3.79 -5.48 -8.78
N PHE A 20 4.09 -4.26 -8.36
CA PHE A 20 3.14 -3.36 -7.71
C PHE A 20 2.84 -2.17 -8.60
N VAL A 21 1.58 -1.76 -8.57
CA VAL A 21 1.09 -0.55 -9.24
C VAL A 21 0.25 0.23 -8.22
N LEU A 22 0.67 1.45 -7.94
CA LEU A 22 -0.05 2.42 -7.13
C LEU A 22 -0.95 3.26 -8.04
N ASP A 23 -2.25 3.16 -7.81
CA ASP A 23 -3.28 4.04 -8.33
C ASP A 23 -3.61 5.07 -7.24
N ASP A 24 -3.03 6.25 -7.37
CA ASP A 24 -3.15 7.36 -6.42
C ASP A 24 -4.55 8.01 -6.47
N ASN A 25 -5.21 7.95 -7.63
CA ASN A 25 -6.58 8.44 -7.80
C ASN A 25 -7.59 7.53 -7.11
N ALA A 26 -7.42 6.21 -7.20
CA ALA A 26 -8.31 5.25 -6.55
C ALA A 26 -7.94 4.94 -5.09
N GLY A 27 -6.74 5.31 -4.65
CA GLY A 27 -6.24 4.96 -3.31
C GLY A 27 -5.99 3.45 -3.17
N LEU A 28 -5.51 2.82 -4.24
CA LEU A 28 -5.29 1.37 -4.32
C LEU A 28 -3.84 1.04 -4.68
N LEU A 29 -3.23 0.15 -3.91
CA LEU A 29 -1.97 -0.50 -4.26
C LEU A 29 -2.26 -1.92 -4.76
N SER A 30 -2.28 -2.10 -6.08
CA SER A 30 -2.51 -3.40 -6.72
C SER A 30 -1.22 -4.18 -6.89
N TYR A 31 -1.28 -5.51 -6.82
CA TYR A 31 -0.12 -6.36 -7.05
C TYR A 31 -0.41 -7.58 -7.91
N TYR A 32 0.64 -8.00 -8.60
CA TYR A 32 0.64 -9.05 -9.61
C TYR A 32 1.81 -9.99 -9.36
N THR A 33 1.70 -11.24 -9.80
CA THR A 33 2.81 -12.21 -9.65
C THR A 33 4.03 -11.83 -10.51
N SER A 34 3.85 -11.04 -11.57
CA SER A 34 4.92 -10.49 -12.41
C SER A 34 4.44 -9.27 -13.22
N LYS A 35 5.38 -8.53 -13.84
CA LYS A 35 5.07 -7.44 -14.79
C LYS A 35 4.28 -7.93 -16.00
N GLU A 36 4.60 -9.11 -16.52
CA GLU A 36 3.86 -9.75 -17.61
C GLU A 36 2.40 -10.02 -17.23
N LYS A 37 2.15 -10.51 -16.01
CA LYS A 37 0.79 -10.74 -15.50
C LYS A 37 0.03 -9.44 -15.30
N MET A 38 0.72 -8.36 -14.93
CA MET A 38 0.15 -7.02 -14.91
C MET A 38 -0.28 -6.56 -16.30
N MET A 39 0.56 -6.71 -17.32
CA MET A 39 0.23 -6.34 -18.71
C MET A 39 -0.97 -7.11 -19.26
N ARG A 40 -1.18 -8.33 -18.79
CA ARG A 40 -2.36 -9.17 -19.11
C ARG A 40 -3.59 -8.87 -18.24
N GLY A 41 -3.53 -7.89 -17.34
CA GLY A 41 -4.62 -7.53 -16.43
C GLY A 41 -4.90 -8.55 -15.31
N ALA A 42 -4.04 -9.55 -15.11
CA ALA A 42 -4.27 -10.66 -14.19
C ALA A 42 -3.92 -10.29 -12.74
N ARG A 43 -4.69 -9.39 -12.13
CA ARG A 43 -4.47 -8.88 -10.77
C ARG A 43 -4.57 -9.99 -9.72
N ARG A 44 -3.54 -10.10 -8.87
CA ARG A 44 -3.51 -11.10 -7.79
C ARG A 44 -4.22 -10.63 -6.52
N GLY A 45 -4.13 -9.32 -6.24
CA GLY A 45 -4.78 -8.67 -5.10
C GLY A 45 -4.50 -7.18 -5.07
N CYS A 46 -5.07 -6.49 -4.09
CA CYS A 46 -4.85 -5.07 -3.84
C CYS A 46 -4.92 -4.75 -2.35
N VAL A 47 -4.24 -3.68 -1.95
CA VAL A 47 -4.32 -3.06 -0.63
C VAL A 47 -5.09 -1.74 -0.78
N ARG A 48 -6.12 -1.54 0.05
CA ARG A 48 -6.84 -0.26 0.13
C ARG A 48 -6.06 0.67 1.04
N LEU A 49 -5.74 1.86 0.56
CA LEU A 49 -4.88 2.81 1.27
C LEU A 49 -5.66 3.82 2.11
N ARG A 50 -6.97 3.98 1.91
CA ARG A 50 -7.79 4.87 2.75
C ARG A 50 -7.72 4.44 4.21
N GLY A 51 -7.20 5.31 5.07
CA GLY A 51 -7.02 5.03 6.50
C GLY A 51 -5.92 4.01 6.82
N ALA A 52 -5.07 3.67 5.84
CA ALA A 52 -3.89 2.86 6.08
C ALA A 52 -2.79 3.69 6.76
N VAL A 53 -1.90 3.02 7.47
CA VAL A 53 -0.74 3.62 8.14
C VAL A 53 0.53 2.96 7.63
N ILE A 54 1.55 3.76 7.33
CA ILE A 54 2.88 3.28 6.97
C ILE A 54 3.71 3.14 8.25
N GLY A 55 4.41 2.00 8.39
CA GLY A 55 5.40 1.79 9.44
C GLY A 55 6.78 1.62 8.84
N ILE A 56 7.76 2.36 9.36
CA ILE A 56 9.18 2.26 9.00
C ILE A 56 9.93 1.76 10.22
N ASP A 57 10.90 0.88 10.00
CA ASP A 57 11.84 0.40 11.01
C ASP A 57 13.20 1.07 10.76
N ASP A 58 13.81 1.59 11.82
CA ASP A 58 15.12 2.24 11.77
C ASP A 58 16.28 1.22 11.70
N GLU A 59 16.02 -0.07 11.96
CA GLU A 59 17.04 -1.13 11.90
C GLU A 59 17.26 -1.69 10.48
N ASP A 60 16.24 -1.66 9.61
CA ASP A 60 16.33 -2.15 8.22
C ASP A 60 15.90 -1.07 7.23
N ASP A 61 16.90 -0.48 6.59
CA ASP A 61 16.76 0.60 5.62
C ASP A 61 16.00 0.23 4.34
N SER A 62 15.68 -1.05 4.12
CA SER A 62 15.00 -1.53 2.93
C SER A 62 13.54 -1.92 3.16
N THR A 63 13.08 -2.00 4.40
CA THR A 63 11.74 -2.51 4.74
C THR A 63 10.74 -1.44 5.14
N PHE A 64 9.47 -1.74 4.94
CA PHE A 64 8.35 -0.95 5.45
C PHE A 64 7.10 -1.82 5.56
N THR A 65 6.10 -1.33 6.29
CA THR A 65 4.80 -1.98 6.44
C THR A 65 3.65 -1.07 6.02
N ILE A 66 2.55 -1.69 5.60
CA ILE A 66 1.26 -1.01 5.42
C ILE A 66 0.25 -1.71 6.32
N THR A 67 -0.31 -1.00 7.29
CA THR A 67 -1.37 -1.49 8.17
C THR A 67 -2.70 -0.88 7.76
N THR A 68 -3.64 -1.70 7.29
CA THR A 68 -4.98 -1.24 6.91
C THR A 68 -5.93 -1.35 8.09
N SER A 69 -6.66 -0.28 8.41
CA SER A 69 -7.76 -0.30 9.38
C SER A 69 -9.10 -0.46 8.66
N SER A 70 -9.85 -1.52 8.97
CA SER A 70 -11.24 -1.72 8.54
C SER A 70 -12.13 -1.57 9.77
N SER A 71 -13.28 -0.91 9.67
CA SER A 71 -14.22 -0.84 10.79
C SER A 71 -14.90 -2.18 11.11
N LYS A 72 -14.75 -3.16 10.21
CA LYS A 72 -15.39 -4.48 10.30
C LYS A 72 -14.43 -5.62 10.61
N ASP A 73 -13.14 -5.40 10.45
CA ASP A 73 -12.12 -6.44 10.53
C ASP A 73 -10.92 -5.94 11.33
N ASP A 74 -10.21 -6.88 11.95
CA ASP A 74 -8.95 -6.57 12.63
C ASP A 74 -7.96 -5.89 11.67
N PRO A 75 -7.12 -4.98 12.17
CA PRO A 75 -6.08 -4.36 11.37
C PRO A 75 -5.20 -5.41 10.69
N LYS A 76 -4.96 -5.22 9.39
CA LYS A 76 -4.14 -6.12 8.61
C LYS A 76 -2.83 -5.46 8.20
N THR A 77 -1.73 -6.04 8.65
CA THR A 77 -0.37 -5.56 8.33
C THR A 77 0.21 -6.33 7.14
N PHE A 78 0.74 -5.59 6.18
CA PHE A 78 1.47 -6.11 5.03
C PHE A 78 2.93 -5.67 5.14
N HIS A 79 3.86 -6.62 5.04
CA HIS A 79 5.30 -6.34 5.09
C HIS A 79 5.89 -6.33 3.68
N PHE A 80 6.74 -5.33 3.43
CA PHE A 80 7.39 -5.08 2.16
C PHE A 80 8.89 -4.87 2.35
N GLN A 81 9.64 -5.27 1.34
CA GLN A 81 11.06 -5.03 1.22
C GLN A 81 11.37 -4.49 -0.19
N THR A 82 12.18 -3.44 -0.23
CA THR A 82 12.69 -2.78 -1.44
C THR A 82 14.11 -3.22 -1.73
N ARG A 83 14.71 -2.75 -2.84
CA ARG A 83 16.11 -3.09 -3.15
C ARG A 83 17.12 -2.30 -2.31
N ASN A 84 16.74 -1.08 -1.90
CA ASN A 84 17.59 -0.15 -1.17
C ASN A 84 16.75 0.97 -0.53
N SER A 85 17.38 1.75 0.34
CA SER A 85 16.79 2.89 1.05
C SER A 85 16.14 3.92 0.13
N ASP A 86 16.76 4.23 -1.01
CA ASP A 86 16.22 5.20 -1.96
C ASP A 86 14.90 4.72 -2.57
N GLU A 87 14.80 3.43 -2.91
CA GLU A 87 13.55 2.84 -3.38
C GLU A 87 12.49 2.78 -2.27
N ARG A 88 12.87 2.44 -1.02
CA ARG A 88 11.98 2.53 0.15
C ARG A 88 11.40 3.92 0.27
N GLU A 89 12.24 4.95 0.26
CA GLU A 89 11.82 6.33 0.43
C GLU A 89 10.85 6.77 -0.68
N ARG A 90 11.12 6.43 -1.94
CA ARG A 90 10.19 6.74 -3.05
C ARG A 90 8.84 6.05 -2.88
N TRP A 91 8.82 4.79 -2.46
CA TRP A 91 7.58 4.06 -2.25
C TRP A 91 6.78 4.61 -1.07
N VAL A 92 7.45 4.83 0.07
CA VAL A 92 6.86 5.38 1.29
C VAL A 92 6.23 6.74 0.99
N ARG A 93 6.98 7.69 0.41
CA ARG A 93 6.48 9.03 0.08
C ARG A 93 5.22 8.97 -0.81
N ALA A 94 5.27 8.19 -1.89
CA ALA A 94 4.12 8.07 -2.80
C ALA A 94 2.88 7.44 -2.13
N LEU A 95 3.10 6.47 -1.22
CA LEU A 95 2.03 5.83 -0.47
C LEU A 95 1.43 6.78 0.57
N GLU A 96 2.25 7.50 1.33
CA GLU A 96 1.82 8.49 2.32
C GLU A 96 1.02 9.62 1.67
N ASP A 97 1.51 10.18 0.55
CA ASP A 97 0.80 11.20 -0.23
C ASP A 97 -0.58 10.71 -0.67
N THR A 98 -0.66 9.45 -1.12
CA THR A 98 -1.93 8.83 -1.53
C THR A 98 -2.86 8.63 -0.33
N ILE A 99 -2.36 8.11 0.79
CA ILE A 99 -3.14 7.90 2.02
C ILE A 99 -3.71 9.24 2.49
N LEU A 100 -2.89 10.28 2.53
CA LEU A 100 -3.28 11.63 2.96
C LEU A 100 -4.36 12.22 2.04
N ARG A 101 -4.18 12.13 0.72
CA ARG A 101 -5.19 12.59 -0.26
C ARG A 101 -6.56 11.95 -0.01
N HIS A 102 -6.59 10.67 0.36
CA HIS A 102 -7.82 9.91 0.58
C HIS A 102 -8.36 9.99 2.02
N SER A 103 -7.59 10.54 2.97
CA SER A 103 -8.06 10.83 4.33
C SER A 103 -8.85 12.14 4.40
N HIS A 104 -8.44 13.17 3.64
CA HIS A 104 -9.10 14.46 3.61
C HIS A 104 -10.50 14.45 2.94
N THR A 105 -10.75 13.52 2.01
CA THR A 105 -12.08 13.35 1.39
C THR A 105 -13.16 12.98 2.42
N VAL A 106 -12.77 12.41 3.58
CA VAL A 106 -13.71 12.06 4.66
C VAL A 106 -14.14 13.30 5.44
N VAL A 107 -13.25 14.28 5.63
CA VAL A 107 -13.56 15.49 6.40
C VAL A 107 -14.51 16.41 5.63
N ALA A 108 -14.32 16.54 4.31
CA ALA A 108 -15.23 17.30 3.46
C ALA A 108 -16.66 16.73 3.42
N SER A 109 -16.82 15.41 3.63
CA SER A 109 -18.12 14.74 3.64
C SER A 109 -18.88 14.92 4.96
N ASN A 110 -18.18 15.14 6.08
CA ASN A 110 -18.79 15.29 7.40
C ASN A 110 -19.21 16.73 7.72
N ILE A 111 -18.67 17.74 7.03
CA ILE A 111 -19.04 19.15 7.25
C ILE A 111 -20.36 19.52 6.55
N LEU A 112 -20.79 18.75 5.54
CA LEU A 112 -22.06 18.98 4.83
C LEU A 112 -23.28 18.27 5.46
N SER A 113 -23.11 17.46 6.50
CA SER A 113 -24.21 16.78 7.19
C SER A 113 -24.70 17.50 8.46
N PHE A 114 -24.10 18.63 8.83
CA PHE A 114 -24.51 19.42 10.01
C PHE A 114 -25.28 20.71 9.65
N MET A 115 -25.70 20.87 8.39
CA MET A 115 -26.53 22.01 7.94
C MET A 115 -27.87 21.56 7.33
N ARG A 116 -28.53 20.56 7.92
CA ARG A 116 -29.97 20.33 7.72
C ARG A 116 -30.66 20.12 9.04
#